data_AF-A0A3S4D455-F1
#
_entry.id   AF-A0A3S4D455-F1
#
_cell.length_a   1.000
_cell.length_b   1.000
_cell.length_c   1.000
_cell.angle_alpha   90.00
_cell.angle_beta   90.00
_cell.angle_gamma   90.00
#
_symmetry.space_group_name_H-M   'P 1'
#
loop_
_entity.id
_entity.type
_entity.pdbx_description
1 polymer ?
#
loop_
_entity_poly.entity_id
_entity_poly.type
_entity_poly.pdbx_seq_one_letter_code
_entity_poly.pdbx_strand_id
1 'polypeptide(L)'
;MEIIRSGECGNSPKNAFVEAFIIALIGGKVPPEMLSDDADLPSSPWSTASALRISHAISHGRVGAGNGVVTEGGKTLGFAVVLEFANTKGDRVRSARLYRDG
;
A
#
# COMPACT_ATOMS: atom_id res chain seq x y z
N MET A 1 5.18 12.33 -8.01
CA MET A 1 4.90 10.92 -8.33
C MET A 1 3.56 10.84 -9.05
N GLU A 2 3.55 10.40 -10.29
CA GLU A 2 2.33 10.01 -11.02
C GLU A 2 1.76 8.73 -10.41
N ILE A 3 0.43 8.64 -10.27
CA ILE A 3 -0.24 7.50 -9.62
C ILE A 3 -1.26 6.88 -10.57
N ILE A 4 -1.09 5.59 -10.86
CA ILE A 4 -2.01 4.79 -11.65
C ILE A 4 -2.62 3.74 -10.70
N ARG A 5 -3.92 3.85 -10.46
CA ARG A 5 -4.68 2.93 -9.58
C ARG A 5 -5.06 1.65 -10.32
N SER A 6 -5.39 0.61 -9.56
CA SER A 6 -5.79 -0.70 -10.08
C SER A 6 -7.08 -0.67 -10.90
N GLY A 7 -7.99 0.26 -10.60
CA GLY A 7 -9.30 0.36 -11.26
C GLY A 7 -10.35 -0.64 -10.74
N GLU A 8 -9.95 -1.63 -9.96
CA GLU A 8 -10.78 -2.76 -9.51
C GLU A 8 -11.47 -2.54 -8.15
N CYS A 9 -11.18 -1.42 -7.47
CA CYS A 9 -11.64 -1.21 -6.09
C CYS A 9 -13.09 -0.69 -5.94
N GLY A 10 -13.81 -0.46 -7.05
CA GLY A 10 -15.12 0.21 -7.04
C GLY A 10 -16.22 -0.48 -6.21
N ASN A 11 -16.12 -1.80 -5.99
CA ASN A 11 -17.12 -2.59 -5.27
C ASN A 11 -16.72 -2.97 -3.83
N SER A 12 -15.50 -2.62 -3.39
CA SER A 12 -15.00 -2.99 -2.06
C SER A 12 -14.31 -1.79 -1.41
N PRO A 13 -14.97 -1.11 -0.45
CA PRO A 13 -14.38 -0.02 0.32
C PRO A 13 -13.06 -0.42 0.99
N LYS A 14 -12.93 -1.69 1.35
CA LYS A 14 -11.75 -2.23 2.02
C LYS A 14 -10.58 -2.42 1.07
N ASN A 15 -10.83 -2.85 -0.18
CA ASN A 15 -9.79 -2.89 -1.20
C ASN A 15 -9.34 -1.47 -1.58
N ALA A 16 -10.28 -0.53 -1.65
CA ALA A 16 -9.96 0.88 -1.86
C ALA A 16 -9.07 1.44 -0.72
N PHE A 17 -9.33 1.04 0.52
CA PHE A 17 -8.48 1.38 1.66
C PHE A 17 -7.07 0.77 1.53
N VAL A 18 -6.96 -0.51 1.16
CA VAL A 18 -5.65 -1.16 0.89
C VAL A 18 -4.85 -0.40 -0.16
N GLU A 19 -5.48 -0.05 -1.29
CA GLU A 19 -4.84 0.70 -2.35
C GLU A 19 -4.37 2.08 -1.87
N ALA A 20 -5.24 2.82 -1.18
CA ALA A 20 -4.90 4.14 -0.63
C ALA A 20 -3.74 4.07 0.38
N PHE A 21 -3.77 3.06 1.26
CA PHE A 21 -2.70 2.83 2.23
C PHE A 21 -1.37 2.52 1.55
N ILE A 22 -1.36 1.66 0.53
CA ILE A 22 -0.14 1.32 -0.22
C ILE A 22 0.42 2.57 -0.91
N ILE A 23 -0.42 3.38 -1.55
CA ILE A 23 0.03 4.64 -2.18
C ILE A 23 0.68 5.56 -1.14
N ALA A 24 0.07 5.68 0.04
CA ALA A 24 0.59 6.51 1.13
C ALA A 24 1.92 5.97 1.70
N LEU A 25 2.03 4.65 1.86
CA LEU A 25 3.23 3.97 2.33
C LEU A 25 4.39 4.16 1.36
N ILE A 26 4.17 3.92 0.07
CA ILE A 26 5.18 4.09 -0.98
C ILE A 26 5.55 5.57 -1.14
N GLY A 27 4.58 6.47 -1.02
CA GLY A 27 4.83 7.92 -1.00
C GLY A 27 5.54 8.43 0.26
N GLY A 28 5.81 7.56 1.23
CA GLY A 28 6.53 7.90 2.46
C GLY A 28 5.71 8.76 3.45
N LYS A 29 4.39 8.89 3.24
CA LYS A 29 3.52 9.71 4.08
C LYS A 29 2.19 9.00 4.32
N VAL A 30 2.19 8.14 5.34
CA VAL A 30 0.98 7.46 5.81
C VAL A 30 0.22 8.36 6.77
N PRO A 31 -1.05 8.71 6.51
CA PRO A 31 -1.85 9.51 7.42
C PRO A 31 -2.08 8.77 8.76
N PRO A 32 -1.92 9.42 9.92
CA PRO A 32 -2.09 8.78 11.23
C PRO A 32 -3.47 8.13 11.44
N GLU A 33 -4.52 8.66 10.83
CA GLU A 33 -5.87 8.11 10.91
C GLU A 33 -6.01 6.71 10.29
N MET A 34 -5.09 6.32 9.41
CA MET A 34 -5.01 4.98 8.82
C MET A 34 -4.31 3.97 9.73
N LEU A 35 -3.78 4.39 10.88
CA LEU A 35 -2.92 3.57 11.75
C LEU A 35 -3.61 3.23 13.06
N SER A 36 -3.25 2.08 13.64
CA SER A 36 -3.49 1.81 15.06
C SER A 36 -2.41 2.49 15.91
N ASP A 37 -2.69 2.61 17.20
CA ASP A 37 -1.76 3.23 18.17
C ASP A 37 -0.44 2.45 18.29
N ASP A 38 -0.43 1.16 17.96
CA ASP A 38 0.70 0.23 18.02
C ASP A 38 1.27 -0.15 16.63
N ALA A 39 1.08 0.70 15.62
CA ALA A 39 1.41 0.36 14.24
C ALA A 39 2.92 0.13 13.98
N ASP A 40 3.26 -0.99 13.33
CA ASP A 40 4.62 -1.36 12.88
C ASP A 40 4.72 -1.35 11.34
N LEU A 41 5.36 -0.34 10.77
CA LEU A 41 5.42 -0.12 9.32
C LEU A 41 6.87 -0.06 8.81
N PRO A 42 7.15 -0.54 7.59
CA PRO A 42 8.41 -0.28 6.92
C PRO A 42 8.47 1.19 6.47
N SER A 43 9.67 1.74 6.36
CA SER A 43 9.87 3.01 5.65
C SER A 43 9.77 2.80 4.13
N SER A 44 9.36 3.82 3.39
CA SER A 44 9.45 3.77 1.92
C SER A 44 10.92 3.72 1.49
N PRO A 45 11.34 2.75 0.66
CA PRO A 45 12.69 2.71 0.13
C PRO A 45 12.90 3.64 -1.06
N TRP A 46 11.82 4.22 -1.63
CA TRP A 46 11.89 5.11 -2.78
C TRP A 46 11.70 6.56 -2.34
N SER A 47 12.73 7.38 -2.51
CA SER A 47 12.73 8.82 -2.12
C SER A 47 12.47 9.75 -3.30
N THR A 48 12.61 9.25 -4.52
CA THR A 48 12.53 10.01 -5.78
C THR A 48 11.61 9.35 -6.82
N ALA A 49 10.66 8.53 -6.37
CA ALA A 49 9.70 7.84 -7.23
C ALA A 49 8.98 8.81 -8.18
N SER A 50 9.13 8.58 -9.48
CA SER A 50 8.49 9.38 -10.53
C SER A 50 7.08 8.87 -10.85
N ALA A 51 6.87 7.56 -10.82
CA ALA A 51 5.56 6.93 -11.05
C ALA A 51 5.32 5.72 -10.14
N LEU A 52 4.05 5.49 -9.81
CA LEU A 52 3.58 4.33 -9.06
C LEU A 52 2.34 3.76 -9.74
N ARG A 53 2.36 2.47 -10.07
CA ARG A 53 1.20 1.74 -10.58
C ARG A 53 0.81 0.65 -9.60
N ILE A 54 -0.43 0.66 -9.16
CA ILE A 54 -1.05 -0.43 -8.39
C ILE A 54 -1.68 -1.41 -9.39
N SER A 55 -1.28 -2.67 -9.33
CA SER A 55 -1.86 -3.75 -10.16
C SER A 55 -3.06 -4.37 -9.47
N HIS A 56 -2.93 -4.71 -8.19
CA HIS A 56 -4.04 -5.28 -7.41
C HIS A 56 -4.03 -4.73 -5.98
N ALA A 57 -5.23 -4.64 -5.40
CA ALA A 57 -5.46 -4.40 -3.99
C ALA A 57 -6.63 -5.29 -3.55
N ILE A 58 -6.38 -6.19 -2.60
CA ILE A 58 -7.33 -7.19 -2.13
C ILE A 58 -7.33 -7.25 -0.61
N SER A 59 -8.45 -7.68 -0.02
CA SER A 59 -8.58 -7.82 1.43
C SER A 59 -9.57 -8.90 1.82
N HIS A 60 -9.34 -9.52 2.98
CA HIS A 60 -10.25 -10.45 3.62
C HIS A 60 -9.98 -10.52 5.13
N GLY A 61 -11.03 -10.55 5.96
CA GLY A 61 -10.85 -10.64 7.42
C GLY A 61 -9.98 -9.51 7.98
N ARG A 62 -8.85 -9.84 8.62
CA ARG A 62 -7.88 -8.85 9.13
C ARG A 62 -6.66 -8.65 8.24
N VAL A 63 -6.69 -9.15 7.00
CA VAL A 63 -5.55 -9.10 6.09
C VAL A 63 -5.92 -8.33 4.82
N GLY A 64 -4.96 -7.56 4.32
CA GLY A 64 -4.99 -7.05 2.96
C GLY A 64 -3.64 -7.24 2.28
N ALA A 65 -3.65 -7.17 0.96
CA ALA A 65 -2.45 -7.24 0.16
C ALA A 65 -2.63 -6.44 -1.11
N GLY A 66 -1.54 -5.90 -1.63
CA GLY A 66 -1.51 -5.31 -2.95
C GLY A 66 -0.13 -5.36 -3.54
N ASN A 67 -0.06 -5.20 -4.85
CA ASN A 67 1.20 -5.25 -5.58
C ASN A 67 1.18 -4.27 -6.74
N GLY A 68 2.35 -3.99 -7.28
CA GLY A 68 2.50 -3.01 -8.33
C GLY A 68 3.94 -2.82 -8.77
N VAL A 69 4.18 -1.70 -9.43
CA VAL A 69 5.52 -1.28 -9.83
C VAL A 69 5.75 0.18 -9.46
N VAL A 70 6.98 0.50 -9.06
CA VAL A 70 7.47 1.87 -8.85
C VAL A 70 8.51 2.17 -9.91
N THR A 71 8.44 3.36 -10.49
CA THR A 71 9.51 3.89 -11.35
C THR A 71 10.35 4.88 -10.56
N GLU A 72 11.65 4.60 -10.41
CA GLU A 72 12.63 5.49 -9.78
C GLU A 72 13.94 5.45 -10.56
N GLY A 73 14.55 6.62 -10.81
CA GLY A 73 15.82 6.70 -11.57
C GLY A 73 15.74 6.07 -12.97
N GLY A 74 14.56 6.06 -13.61
CA GLY A 74 14.32 5.44 -14.91
C GLY A 74 14.18 3.91 -14.90
N LYS A 75 14.28 3.26 -13.73
CA LYS A 75 14.05 1.82 -13.57
C LYS A 75 12.64 1.57 -13.03
N THR A 76 11.99 0.53 -13.54
CA THR A 76 10.72 0.03 -13.02
C THR A 76 10.98 -1.21 -12.17
N LEU A 77 10.60 -1.14 -10.89
CA LEU A 77 10.81 -2.19 -9.90
C LEU A 77 9.47 -2.69 -9.37
N GLY A 78 9.30 -4.01 -9.32
CA GLY A 78 8.15 -4.66 -8.72
C GLY A 78 8.15 -4.57 -7.20
N PHE A 79 6.96 -4.52 -6.63
CA PHE A 79 6.77 -4.62 -5.19
C PHE A 79 5.46 -5.34 -4.82
N ALA A 80 5.41 -5.83 -3.59
CA ALA A 80 4.20 -6.32 -2.95
C ALA A 80 4.16 -5.84 -1.49
N VAL A 81 2.98 -5.48 -1.01
CA VAL A 81 2.71 -5.12 0.38
C VAL A 81 1.67 -6.07 0.93
N VAL A 82 1.96 -6.66 2.09
CA VAL A 82 0.99 -7.39 2.90
C VAL A 82 0.75 -6.57 4.16
N LEU A 83 -0.51 -6.40 4.53
CA LEU A 83 -0.92 -5.59 5.67
C LEU A 83 -1.86 -6.36 6.60
N GLU A 84 -1.74 -6.09 7.89
CA GLU A 84 -2.64 -6.55 8.93
C GLU A 84 -3.47 -5.37 9.46
N PHE A 85 -4.78 -5.51 9.45
CA PHE A 85 -5.69 -4.56 10.04
C PHE A 85 -5.83 -4.79 11.55
N ALA A 86 -6.08 -3.70 12.29
CA ALA A 86 -6.38 -3.79 13.72
C ALA A 86 -7.67 -4.56 14.03
N ASN A 87 -8.60 -4.62 13.07
CA ASN A 87 -9.91 -5.26 13.21
C ASN A 87 -10.44 -5.77 11.86
N THR A 88 -11.58 -6.46 11.86
CA THR A 88 -12.21 -7.00 10.64
C THR A 88 -12.94 -5.96 9.78
N LYS A 89 -13.19 -4.74 10.29
CA LYS A 89 -13.68 -3.61 9.48
C LYS A 89 -12.59 -3.13 8.51
N GLY A 90 -11.32 -3.19 8.95
CA GLY A 90 -10.13 -2.82 8.18
C GLY A 90 -10.10 -1.35 7.77
N ASP A 91 -10.36 -0.50 8.75
CA ASP A 91 -10.23 0.95 8.67
C ASP A 91 -8.90 1.48 9.25
N ARG A 92 -8.13 0.61 9.91
CA ARG A 92 -6.81 0.92 10.49
C ARG A 92 -5.83 -0.23 10.30
N VAL A 93 -4.59 0.10 9.96
CA VAL A 93 -3.47 -0.82 9.79
C VAL A 93 -2.66 -0.90 11.07
N ARG A 94 -2.38 -2.14 11.49
CA ARG A 94 -1.52 -2.47 12.61
C ARG A 94 -0.11 -2.84 12.18
N SER A 95 0.04 -3.53 11.05
CA SER A 95 1.36 -3.85 10.53
C SER A 95 1.38 -3.89 9.01
N ALA A 96 2.55 -3.62 8.43
CA ALA A 96 2.78 -3.83 7.02
C ALA A 96 4.14 -4.50 6.78
N ARG A 97 4.23 -5.28 5.70
CA ARG A 97 5.47 -5.86 5.19
C ARG A 97 5.58 -5.52 3.71
N LEU A 98 6.71 -4.91 3.34
CA LEU A 98 7.02 -4.52 1.97
C LEU A 98 8.07 -5.48 1.40
N TYR A 99 7.73 -6.11 0.30
CA TYR A 99 8.61 -6.91 -0.54
C TYR A 99 8.85 -6.14 -1.83
N ARG A 100 10.08 -6.18 -2.35
CA ARG A 100 10.45 -5.51 -3.58
C ARG A 100 11.53 -6.27 -4.32
N ASP A 101 11.64 -5.99 -5.61
CA ASP A 101 12.77 -6.45 -6.41
C ASP A 101 14.09 -5.88 -5.84
N GLY A 102 15.14 -6.70 -5.94
CA GLY A 102 16.49 -6.44 -5.41
C GLY A 102 17.25 -5.37 -6.18
#